data_AF-A0AA94F6R5-F1
#
_entry.id   AF-A0AA94F6R5-F1
#
_cell.length_a   1.000
_cell.length_b   1.000
_cell.length_c   1.000
_cell.angle_alpha   90.00
_cell.angle_beta   90.00
_cell.angle_gamma   90.00
#
_symmetry.space_group_name_H-M   'P 1'
#
loop_
_entity.id
_entity.type
_entity.pdbx_description
1 polymer ?
#
loop_
_entity_poly.entity_id
_entity_poly.type
_entity_poly.pdbx_seq_one_letter_code
_entity_poly.pdbx_strand_id
1 'polypeptide(L)'
;DTPEGKNVWFGVREFAMGAAVNGMAAHGGLHPYAATFFVFSDYLKPALRLSSIMGLNSTFIFTHDSIAVGEDGPTHEPIEQLAGLRAIPNMNVIRPADGNETRVAWEVALESEQTPTSLVLTRQNLPTLDVDKQTVENGVRKGAY
;
A
#
# COMPACT_ATOMS: atom_id res chain seq x y z
N ASP A 1 11.97 -23.95 -9.76
CA ASP A 1 12.49 -25.05 -8.93
C ASP A 1 11.96 -25.09 -7.50
N THR A 2 11.28 -24.05 -6.98
CA THR A 2 10.67 -24.03 -5.63
C THR A 2 9.25 -23.42 -5.64
N PRO A 3 8.22 -24.15 -6.13
CA PRO A 3 6.85 -23.63 -6.24
C PRO A 3 6.19 -23.27 -4.89
N GLU A 4 6.71 -23.77 -3.77
CA GLU A 4 6.29 -23.47 -2.41
C GLU A 4 6.84 -22.13 -1.86
N GLY A 5 7.72 -21.47 -2.61
CA GLY A 5 8.30 -20.19 -2.22
C GLY A 5 7.23 -19.10 -2.07
N LYS A 6 7.32 -18.32 -0.98
CA LYS A 6 6.38 -17.23 -0.69
C LYS A 6 6.81 -15.86 -1.23
N ASN A 7 8.05 -15.77 -1.76
CA ASN A 7 8.59 -14.54 -2.34
C ASN A 7 8.51 -14.62 -3.87
N VAL A 8 7.81 -13.67 -4.47
CA VAL A 8 7.66 -13.55 -5.92
C VAL A 8 8.52 -12.41 -6.44
N TRP A 9 9.37 -12.69 -7.42
CA TRP A 9 10.28 -11.71 -8.04
C TRP A 9 9.66 -11.21 -9.34
N PHE A 10 8.81 -10.19 -9.24
CA PHE A 10 8.10 -9.64 -10.41
C PHE A 10 9.01 -8.93 -11.43
N GLY A 11 10.19 -8.47 -11.00
CA GLY A 11 11.04 -7.57 -11.77
C GLY A 11 10.44 -6.17 -11.90
N VAL A 12 10.98 -5.35 -12.79
CA VAL A 12 10.49 -3.98 -13.08
C VAL A 12 9.24 -4.04 -13.95
N ARG A 13 8.11 -4.44 -13.34
CA ARG A 13 6.85 -4.77 -14.03
C ARG A 13 5.64 -4.42 -13.17
N GLU A 14 5.54 -3.18 -12.72
CA GLU A 14 4.56 -2.72 -11.73
C GLU A 14 3.12 -3.07 -12.12
N PHE A 15 2.74 -2.84 -13.38
CA PHE A 15 1.38 -3.13 -13.81
C PHE A 15 1.09 -4.65 -13.80
N ALA A 16 2.03 -5.46 -14.31
CA ALA A 16 1.87 -6.91 -14.31
C ALA A 16 1.88 -7.48 -12.88
N MET A 17 2.70 -6.92 -11.99
CA MET A 17 2.72 -7.23 -10.56
C MET A 17 1.35 -6.96 -9.95
N GLY A 18 0.76 -5.77 -10.17
CA GLY A 18 -0.56 -5.43 -9.65
C GLY A 18 -1.66 -6.35 -10.16
N ALA A 19 -1.66 -6.66 -11.46
CA ALA A 19 -2.61 -7.60 -12.04
C ALA A 19 -2.45 -9.03 -11.48
N ALA A 20 -1.22 -9.49 -11.28
CA ALA A 20 -0.94 -10.80 -10.70
C ALA A 20 -1.37 -10.88 -9.23
N VAL A 21 -1.13 -9.84 -8.43
CA VAL A 21 -1.62 -9.76 -7.04
C VAL A 21 -3.14 -9.83 -6.98
N ASN A 22 -3.84 -9.14 -7.88
CA ASN A 22 -5.28 -9.25 -7.98
C ASN A 22 -5.73 -10.66 -8.36
N GLY A 23 -5.03 -11.33 -9.29
CA GLY A 23 -5.28 -12.73 -9.62
C GLY A 23 -5.10 -13.67 -8.43
N MET A 24 -4.04 -13.47 -7.63
CA MET A 24 -3.79 -14.24 -6.40
C MET A 24 -4.89 -14.01 -5.36
N ALA A 25 -5.34 -12.77 -5.18
CA ALA A 25 -6.42 -12.43 -4.25
C ALA A 25 -7.76 -13.06 -4.69
N ALA A 26 -8.09 -12.94 -5.98
CA ALA A 26 -9.31 -13.49 -6.56
C ALA A 26 -9.35 -15.02 -6.54
N HIS A 27 -8.20 -15.69 -6.68
CA HIS A 27 -8.10 -17.14 -6.54
C HIS A 27 -8.47 -17.61 -5.12
N GLY A 28 -8.17 -16.80 -4.11
CA GLY A 28 -8.40 -17.13 -2.70
C GLY A 28 -7.34 -18.05 -2.09
N GLY A 29 -7.34 -18.11 -0.76
CA GLY A 29 -6.39 -18.88 0.06
C GLY A 29 -5.11 -18.13 0.46
N LEU A 30 -4.94 -16.88 -0.01
CA LEU A 30 -3.77 -16.04 0.26
C LEU A 30 -4.20 -14.61 0.64
N HIS A 31 -3.31 -13.91 1.35
CA HIS A 31 -3.32 -12.45 1.48
C HIS A 31 -2.11 -11.91 0.71
N PRO A 32 -2.23 -11.68 -0.61
CA PRO A 32 -1.11 -11.26 -1.41
C PRO A 32 -0.83 -9.77 -1.25
N TYR A 33 0.45 -9.40 -1.33
CA TYR A 33 0.87 -8.01 -1.41
C TYR A 33 1.85 -7.78 -2.56
N ALA A 34 1.93 -6.53 -3.00
CA ALA A 34 2.92 -6.02 -3.93
C ALA A 34 3.63 -4.79 -3.35
N ALA A 35 4.87 -4.54 -3.74
CA ALA A 35 5.64 -3.39 -3.27
C ALA A 35 6.38 -2.68 -4.41
N THR A 36 6.34 -1.35 -4.42
CA THR A 36 7.16 -0.47 -5.29
C THR A 36 7.31 0.92 -4.66
N PHE A 37 7.96 1.87 -5.34
CA PHE A 37 7.98 3.28 -4.93
C PHE A 37 6.64 3.94 -5.20
N PHE A 38 6.25 4.88 -4.35
CA PHE A 38 4.93 5.50 -4.42
C PHE A 38 4.72 6.28 -5.72
N VAL A 39 5.77 6.91 -6.24
CA VAL A 39 5.73 7.63 -7.53
C VAL A 39 5.40 6.69 -8.69
N PHE A 40 5.78 5.41 -8.60
CA PHE A 40 5.47 4.39 -9.60
C PHE A 40 4.09 3.76 -9.42
N SER A 41 3.30 4.21 -8.43
CA SER A 41 1.88 3.84 -8.32
C SER A 41 1.09 4.15 -9.60
N ASP A 42 1.52 5.15 -10.36
CA ASP A 42 0.93 5.52 -11.65
C ASP A 42 1.07 4.41 -12.71
N TYR A 43 2.14 3.61 -12.67
CA TYR A 43 2.33 2.49 -13.61
C TYR A 43 1.31 1.37 -13.40
N LEU A 44 0.81 1.17 -12.18
CA LEU A 44 -0.14 0.11 -11.85
C LEU A 44 -1.53 0.63 -11.44
N LYS A 45 -1.80 1.93 -11.57
CA LYS A 45 -3.08 2.55 -11.22
C LYS A 45 -4.31 1.83 -11.82
N PRO A 46 -4.29 1.32 -13.07
CA PRO A 46 -5.41 0.53 -13.59
C PRO A 46 -5.64 -0.78 -12.82
N ALA A 47 -4.58 -1.45 -12.36
CA ALA A 47 -4.69 -2.65 -11.51
C ALA A 47 -5.23 -2.32 -10.11
N LEU A 48 -4.80 -1.20 -9.51
CA LEU A 48 -5.36 -0.71 -8.24
C LEU A 48 -6.85 -0.40 -8.36
N ARG A 49 -7.27 0.22 -9.47
CA ARG A 49 -8.68 0.48 -9.73
C ARG A 49 -9.47 -0.82 -9.90
N LEU A 50 -8.90 -1.82 -10.57
CA LEU A 50 -9.53 -3.12 -10.73
C LEU A 50 -9.68 -3.88 -9.40
N SER A 51 -8.71 -3.82 -8.48
CA SER A 51 -8.89 -4.41 -7.14
C SER A 51 -10.03 -3.77 -6.38
N SER A 52 -10.20 -2.45 -6.50
CA SER A 52 -11.30 -1.72 -5.86
C SER A 52 -12.66 -2.08 -6.44
N ILE A 53 -12.77 -2.18 -7.76
CA ILE A 53 -14.02 -2.56 -8.43
C ILE A 53 -14.43 -4.00 -8.07
N MET A 54 -13.46 -4.91 -8.02
CA MET A 54 -13.70 -6.32 -7.73
C MET A 54 -13.87 -6.60 -6.22
N GLY A 55 -13.60 -5.63 -5.35
CA GLY A 55 -13.64 -5.81 -3.91
C GLY A 55 -12.64 -6.85 -3.42
N LEU A 56 -11.40 -6.80 -3.89
CA LEU A 56 -10.35 -7.75 -3.49
C LEU A 56 -9.60 -7.27 -2.25
N ASN A 57 -9.12 -8.20 -1.43
CA ASN A 57 -8.23 -7.96 -0.28
C ASN A 57 -6.75 -7.75 -0.67
N SER A 58 -6.47 -7.29 -1.89
CA SER A 58 -5.11 -7.00 -2.36
C SER A 58 -4.47 -5.89 -1.51
N THR A 59 -3.23 -6.12 -1.05
CA THR A 59 -2.45 -5.09 -0.35
C THR A 59 -1.34 -4.53 -1.24
N PHE A 60 -1.21 -3.21 -1.31
CA PHE A 60 -0.18 -2.52 -2.10
C PHE A 60 0.67 -1.66 -1.17
N ILE A 61 1.98 -1.92 -1.16
CA ILE A 61 2.96 -1.22 -0.34
C ILE A 61 3.69 -0.22 -1.23
N PHE A 62 3.57 1.04 -0.88
CA PHE A 62 4.20 2.16 -1.58
C PHE A 62 5.19 2.84 -0.64
N THR A 63 6.48 2.57 -0.82
CA THR A 63 7.54 3.25 -0.06
C THR A 63 7.94 4.55 -0.75
N HIS A 64 8.85 5.34 -0.16
CA HIS A 64 9.37 6.56 -0.78
C HIS A 64 8.23 7.55 -1.10
N ASP A 65 7.48 7.92 -0.06
CA ASP A 65 6.17 8.58 -0.19
C ASP A 65 6.16 10.07 -0.53
N SER A 66 7.32 10.73 -0.59
CA SER A 66 7.38 12.20 -0.65
C SER A 66 8.71 12.72 -1.17
N ILE A 67 8.85 14.05 -1.23
CA ILE A 67 10.11 14.75 -1.54
C ILE A 67 11.29 14.38 -0.60
N ALA A 68 11.03 13.70 0.52
CA ALA A 68 12.07 13.19 1.41
C ALA A 68 12.94 12.07 0.79
N VAL A 69 12.63 11.65 -0.44
CA VAL A 69 13.51 10.81 -1.26
C VAL A 69 14.87 11.45 -1.48
N GLY A 70 14.94 12.76 -1.77
CA GLY A 70 16.20 13.49 -1.86
C GLY A 70 16.88 13.35 -3.22
N GLU A 71 18.02 12.65 -3.27
CA GLU A 71 18.95 12.76 -4.40
C GLU A 71 18.44 12.19 -5.73
N ASP A 72 17.46 11.29 -5.71
CA ASP A 72 16.86 10.72 -6.94
C ASP A 72 16.01 11.76 -7.71
N GLY A 73 15.63 12.85 -7.05
CA GLY A 73 15.03 14.03 -7.66
C GLY A 73 13.57 13.87 -8.10
N PRO A 74 13.04 14.84 -8.86
CA PRO A 74 11.60 15.04 -9.02
C PRO A 74 10.86 13.90 -9.74
N THR A 75 11.57 13.06 -10.49
CA THR A 75 10.97 11.88 -11.15
C THR A 75 10.71 10.74 -10.18
N HIS A 76 11.27 10.79 -8.97
CA HIS A 76 11.15 9.79 -7.91
C HIS A 76 10.40 10.31 -6.68
N GLU A 77 9.99 11.59 -6.70
CA GLU A 77 9.36 12.28 -5.58
C GLU A 77 7.85 12.40 -5.83
N PRO A 78 7.01 11.65 -5.11
CA PRO A 78 5.56 11.74 -5.25
C PRO A 78 5.04 13.11 -4.81
N ILE A 79 4.07 13.64 -5.57
CA ILE A 79 3.37 14.90 -5.28
C ILE A 79 1.85 14.65 -5.26
N GLU A 80 1.29 14.14 -6.36
CA GLU A 80 -0.15 13.98 -6.58
C GLU A 80 -0.67 12.58 -6.27
N GLN A 81 0.22 11.59 -6.09
CA GLN A 81 -0.14 10.17 -6.00
C GLN A 81 -1.09 9.91 -4.83
N LEU A 82 -0.93 10.61 -3.70
CA LEU A 82 -1.82 10.47 -2.54
C LEU A 82 -3.26 10.92 -2.84
N ALA A 83 -3.43 12.06 -3.50
CA ALA A 83 -4.74 12.50 -3.97
C ALA A 83 -5.29 11.54 -5.04
N GLY A 84 -4.42 11.09 -5.93
CA GLY A 84 -4.75 10.16 -7.01
C GLY A 84 -5.27 8.81 -6.52
N LEU A 85 -4.73 8.25 -5.43
CA LEU A 85 -5.22 7.00 -4.84
C LEU A 85 -6.48 7.22 -3.99
N ARG A 86 -6.52 8.29 -3.19
CA ARG A 86 -7.70 8.64 -2.37
C ARG A 86 -8.96 8.92 -3.21
N ALA A 87 -8.77 9.34 -4.46
CA ALA A 87 -9.87 9.54 -5.40
C ALA A 87 -10.45 8.23 -5.97
N ILE A 88 -9.80 7.08 -5.78
CA ILE A 88 -10.31 5.79 -6.22
C ILE A 88 -11.34 5.30 -5.19
N PRO A 89 -12.62 5.10 -5.57
CA PRO A 89 -13.63 4.58 -4.65
C PRO A 89 -13.27 3.18 -4.16
N ASN A 90 -13.70 2.82 -2.94
CA ASN A 90 -13.43 1.51 -2.32
C ASN A 90 -11.93 1.20 -2.28
N MET A 91 -11.12 2.11 -1.73
CA MET A 91 -9.70 1.88 -1.50
C MET A 91 -9.31 2.46 -0.15
N ASN A 92 -8.75 1.63 0.72
CA ASN A 92 -8.08 2.14 1.92
C ASN A 92 -6.74 2.72 1.50
N VAL A 93 -6.47 3.97 1.83
CA VAL A 93 -5.18 4.63 1.57
C VAL A 93 -4.66 5.16 2.89
N ILE A 94 -3.69 4.44 3.48
CA ILE A 94 -3.22 4.67 4.84
C ILE A 94 -1.76 5.11 4.79
N ARG A 95 -1.48 6.30 5.32
CA ARG A 95 -0.13 6.87 5.41
C ARG A 95 0.25 7.02 6.89
N PRO A 96 0.86 6.01 7.52
CA PRO A 96 1.15 6.03 8.94
C PRO A 96 2.24 7.05 9.32
N ALA A 97 2.08 7.68 10.49
CA ALA A 97 2.99 8.69 11.03
C ALA A 97 4.16 8.11 11.84
N ASP A 98 4.09 6.85 12.27
CA ASP A 98 5.17 6.16 12.99
C ASP A 98 5.03 4.61 12.90
N GLY A 99 5.84 3.90 13.69
CA GLY A 99 5.79 2.44 13.76
C GLY A 99 4.51 1.88 14.40
N ASN A 100 3.88 2.60 15.35
CA ASN A 100 2.64 2.16 15.98
C ASN A 100 1.48 2.22 14.99
N GLU A 101 1.38 3.33 14.24
CA GLU A 101 0.38 3.46 13.18
C GLU A 101 0.64 2.46 12.04
N THR A 102 1.90 2.20 11.70
CA THR A 102 2.26 1.22 10.66
C THR A 102 1.77 -0.19 11.03
N ARG A 103 1.87 -0.59 12.31
CA ARG A 103 1.30 -1.86 12.81
C ARG A 103 -0.20 -1.92 12.57
N VAL A 104 -0.94 -0.88 12.99
CA VAL A 104 -2.41 -0.85 12.85
C VAL A 104 -2.81 -0.79 11.38
N ALA A 105 -2.05 -0.09 10.53
CA ALA A 105 -2.30 -0.04 9.09
C ALA A 105 -2.22 -1.43 8.45
N TRP A 106 -1.27 -2.26 8.90
CA TRP A 106 -1.19 -3.67 8.50
C TRP A 106 -2.35 -4.51 9.04
N GLU A 107 -2.80 -4.28 10.28
CA GLU A 107 -4.00 -4.94 10.81
C GLU A 107 -5.23 -4.62 9.95
N VAL A 108 -5.43 -3.35 9.59
CA VAL A 108 -6.50 -2.94 8.67
C VAL A 108 -6.38 -3.65 7.32
N ALA A 109 -5.16 -3.77 6.77
CA ALA A 109 -4.93 -4.46 5.50
C ALA A 109 -5.28 -5.96 5.57
N LEU A 110 -4.96 -6.63 6.68
CA LEU A 110 -5.21 -8.05 6.90
C LEU A 110 -6.66 -8.37 7.24
N GLU A 111 -7.37 -7.45 7.90
CA GLU A 111 -8.78 -7.60 8.26
C GLU A 111 -9.73 -7.19 7.13
N SER A 112 -9.24 -6.50 6.09
CA SER A 112 -10.08 -6.04 4.99
C SER A 112 -10.41 -7.15 4.01
N GLU A 113 -11.69 -7.48 3.89
CA GLU A 113 -12.15 -8.55 2.99
C GLU A 113 -12.57 -8.05 1.61
N GLN A 114 -13.17 -6.86 1.52
CA GLN A 114 -13.82 -6.34 0.31
C GLN A 114 -13.26 -4.99 -0.17
N THR A 115 -12.15 -4.54 0.42
CA THR A 115 -11.54 -3.25 0.10
C THR A 115 -10.02 -3.43 0.02
N PRO A 116 -9.38 -3.16 -1.13
CA PRO A 116 -7.93 -3.20 -1.21
C PRO A 116 -7.30 -2.10 -0.36
N THR A 117 -6.11 -2.38 0.14
CA THR A 117 -5.39 -1.45 1.02
C THR A 117 -4.06 -1.01 0.41
N SER A 118 -3.86 0.30 0.31
CA SER A 118 -2.60 0.94 -0.07
C SER A 118 -1.92 1.51 1.17
N LEU A 119 -0.74 0.99 1.51
CA LEU A 119 0.11 1.47 2.59
C LEU A 119 1.17 2.42 2.02
N VAL A 120 1.19 3.68 2.44
CA VAL A 120 2.09 4.73 1.94
C VAL A 120 3.15 5.03 3.00
N LEU A 121 4.40 4.65 2.75
CA LEU A 121 5.48 4.55 3.74
C LEU A 121 6.67 5.46 3.40
N THR A 122 7.29 6.03 4.42
CA THR A 122 8.44 6.92 4.27
C THR A 122 9.71 6.18 3.86
N ARG A 123 10.67 6.93 3.29
CA ARG A 123 12.07 6.47 3.13
C ARG A 123 12.87 6.69 4.41
N GLN A 124 12.67 7.85 5.02
CA GLN A 124 13.38 8.35 6.19
C GLN A 124 12.81 7.80 7.50
N ASN A 125 13.65 7.80 8.53
CA ASN A 125 13.23 7.48 9.89
C ASN A 125 12.23 8.51 10.43
N LEU A 126 11.29 8.02 11.23
CA LEU A 126 10.33 8.84 11.96
C LEU A 126 10.43 8.52 13.46
N PRO A 127 10.23 9.52 14.34
CA PRO A 127 10.14 9.26 15.77
C PRO A 127 8.86 8.46 16.07
N THR A 128 8.90 7.67 17.15
CA THR A 128 7.66 7.09 17.72
C THR A 128 6.89 8.17 18.45
N LEU A 129 5.59 8.30 18.17
CA LEU A 129 4.73 9.28 18.81
C LEU A 129 4.25 8.76 20.17
N ASP A 130 4.21 9.66 21.15
CA ASP A 130 3.64 9.37 22.48
C ASP A 130 2.13 9.61 22.47
N VAL A 131 1.41 8.70 21.80
CA VAL A 131 -0.05 8.69 21.68
C VAL A 131 -0.57 7.38 22.26
N ASP A 132 -1.68 7.43 22.99
CA ASP A 132 -2.26 6.23 23.57
C ASP A 132 -2.69 5.24 22.48
N LYS A 133 -2.52 3.93 22.76
CA LYS A 133 -2.78 2.86 21.79
C LYS A 133 -4.19 2.88 21.23
N GLN A 134 -5.18 3.22 22.06
CA GLN A 134 -6.58 3.21 21.64
C GLN A 134 -6.87 4.34 20.65
N THR A 135 -6.26 5.51 20.85
CA THR A 135 -6.32 6.63 19.91
C THR A 135 -5.66 6.27 18.59
N VAL A 136 -4.47 5.65 18.61
CA VAL A 136 -3.80 5.15 17.40
C VAL A 136 -4.71 4.17 16.64
N GLU A 137 -5.25 3.17 17.34
CA GLU A 137 -6.11 2.14 16.74
C GLU A 137 -7.38 2.73 16.12
N ASN A 138 -8.07 3.60 16.85
CA ASN A 138 -9.30 4.24 16.40
C ASN A 138 -9.09 5.25 15.27
N GLY A 139 -7.93 5.93 15.26
CA GLY A 139 -7.57 6.93 14.26
C GLY A 139 -7.21 6.30 12.91
N VAL A 140 -6.26 5.35 12.92
CA VAL A 140 -5.77 4.70 11.70
C VAL A 140 -6.88 3.98 10.95
N ARG A 141 -7.79 3.29 11.67
CA ARG A 141 -8.94 2.57 11.10
C ARG A 141 -9.93 3.46 10.34
N LYS A 142 -9.86 4.78 10.50
CA LYS A 142 -10.68 5.76 9.77
C LYS A 142 -10.01 6.30 8.50
N GLY A 143 -8.87 5.73 8.10
CA GLY A 143 -8.14 6.12 6.88
C GLY A 143 -6.84 6.89 7.12
N ALA A 144 -6.41 7.02 8.38
CA ALA A 144 -5.22 7.71 8.89
C ALA A 144 -4.95 9.16 8.42
N TYR A 145 -4.50 9.96 9.38
CA TYR A 145 -3.65 11.14 9.20
C TYR A 145 -2.83 11.34 10.47
#